data_AF-A0A2W4IHA6-F1
#
_entry.id   AF-A0A2W4IHA6-F1
#
_cell.length_a   1.000
_cell.length_b   1.000
_cell.length_c   1.000
_cell.angle_alpha   90.00
_cell.angle_beta   90.00
_cell.angle_gamma   90.00
#
_symmetry.space_group_name_H-M   'P 1'
#
loop_
_entity.id
_entity.type
_entity.pdbx_description
1 polymer ?
#
loop_
_entity_poly.entity_id
_entity_poly.type
_entity_poly.pdbx_seq_one_letter_code
_entity_poly.pdbx_strand_id
1 'polypeptide(L)'
;MIDTKKGIIAHLSSPEIGENEIFELTRKTKKSLRTIAQNKYYFGVVVKHIADFIGLAHKFEKLEIHNQIKEYFNLETTTDLEVGEFKAMIEEIRAWYLEHRGLYIPLPRECEDLADLEKYLF
;
A
#
# COMPACT_ATOMS: atom_id res chain seq x y z
N MET A 1 4.37 -24.03 -8.39
CA MET A 1 3.39 -23.20 -7.66
C MET A 1 2.33 -24.14 -7.14
N ILE A 2 2.18 -24.24 -5.82
CA ILE A 2 1.26 -25.19 -5.20
C ILE A 2 0.09 -24.38 -4.66
N ASP A 3 -0.97 -24.30 -5.45
CA ASP A 3 -2.03 -23.31 -5.21
C ASP A 3 -3.27 -23.90 -4.50
N THR A 4 -3.25 -25.19 -4.19
CA THR A 4 -4.37 -25.89 -3.55
C THR A 4 -4.00 -26.38 -2.16
N LYS A 5 -4.94 -26.30 -1.22
CA LYS A 5 -4.79 -26.85 0.14
C LYS A 5 -4.29 -28.30 0.11
N LYS A 6 -4.80 -29.11 -0.82
CA LYS A 6 -4.42 -30.51 -0.99
C LYS A 6 -2.97 -30.66 -1.47
N GLY A 7 -2.54 -29.82 -2.41
CA GLY A 7 -1.16 -29.81 -2.88
C GLY A 7 -0.17 -29.36 -1.81
N ILE A 8 -0.54 -28.37 -0.98
CA ILE A 8 0.31 -27.90 0.14
C ILE A 8 0.52 -29.02 1.14
N ILE A 9 -0.57 -29.70 1.55
CA ILE A 9 -0.49 -30.84 2.47
C ILE A 9 0.39 -31.95 1.90
N ALA A 10 0.21 -32.30 0.63
CA ALA A 10 1.03 -33.33 -0.02
C ALA A 10 2.53 -32.97 -0.06
N HIS A 11 2.85 -31.69 -0.29
CA HIS A 11 4.23 -31.22 -0.25
C HIS A 11 4.83 -31.30 1.14
N LEU A 12 4.11 -30.82 2.17
CA LEU A 12 4.55 -30.88 3.57
C LEU A 12 4.67 -32.32 4.10
N SER A 13 3.97 -33.28 3.51
CA SER A 13 4.09 -34.71 3.81
C SER A 13 5.19 -35.43 3.01
N SER A 14 6.00 -34.70 2.23
CA SER A 14 7.06 -35.30 1.43
C SER A 14 8.23 -35.75 2.33
N PRO A 15 8.83 -36.93 2.09
CA PRO A 15 9.91 -37.48 2.92
C PRO A 15 11.21 -36.67 2.89
N GLU A 16 11.30 -35.68 1.98
CA GLU A 16 12.43 -34.75 1.85
C GLU A 16 12.36 -33.58 2.84
N ILE A 17 11.20 -33.36 3.48
CA ILE A 17 10.99 -32.29 4.46
C ILE A 17 11.17 -32.85 5.87
N GLY A 18 12.09 -32.28 6.64
CA GLY A 18 12.35 -32.69 8.02
C GLY A 18 11.23 -32.29 8.99
N GLU A 19 10.93 -33.14 9.99
CA GLU A 19 9.87 -32.89 10.98
C GLU A 19 10.08 -31.63 11.85
N ASN A 20 11.32 -31.14 11.94
CA ASN A 20 11.69 -29.97 12.75
C ASN A 20 11.93 -28.69 11.92
N GLU A 21 11.62 -28.70 10.63
CA GLU A 21 11.72 -27.51 9.80
C GLU A 21 10.61 -26.50 10.10
N ILE A 22 10.96 -25.22 10.13
CA ILE A 22 10.00 -24.13 10.36
C ILE A 22 9.53 -23.60 9.01
N PHE A 23 8.22 -23.60 8.80
CA PHE A 23 7.59 -23.11 7.58
C PHE A 23 6.75 -21.86 7.83
N GLU A 24 6.83 -20.89 6.91
CA GLU A 24 5.90 -19.76 6.85
C GLU A 24 4.90 -19.99 5.70
N LEU A 25 3.60 -19.95 6.01
CA LEU A 25 2.53 -20.19 5.04
C LEU A 25 1.74 -18.90 4.79
N THR A 26 1.96 -18.25 3.65
CA THR A 26 1.21 -17.02 3.30
C THR A 26 0.06 -17.33 2.34
N ARG A 27 -1.19 -17.16 2.79
CA ARG A 27 -2.36 -17.21 1.90
C ARG A 27 -2.43 -15.92 1.08
N LYS A 28 -2.14 -16.00 -0.21
CA LYS A 28 -2.42 -14.88 -1.13
C LYS A 28 -3.93 -14.74 -1.32
N THR A 29 -4.54 -13.78 -0.64
CA THR A 29 -5.90 -13.34 -0.93
C THR A 29 -5.90 -12.52 -2.22
N LYS A 30 -6.93 -12.68 -3.07
CA LYS A 30 -7.17 -11.73 -4.16
C LYS A 30 -7.44 -10.38 -3.50
N LYS A 31 -6.49 -9.44 -3.64
CA LYS A 31 -6.70 -8.06 -3.22
C LYS A 31 -7.90 -7.51 -4.00
N SER A 32 -8.80 -6.84 -3.29
CA SER A 32 -9.95 -6.20 -3.94
C SER A 32 -9.47 -5.13 -4.93
N LEU A 33 -10.24 -4.88 -6.00
CA LEU A 33 -9.93 -3.79 -6.94
C LEU A 33 -9.78 -2.44 -6.22
N ARG A 34 -10.57 -2.22 -5.17
CA ARG A 34 -10.45 -1.08 -4.25
C ARG A 34 -9.08 -0.99 -3.61
N THR A 35 -8.63 -2.06 -2.95
CA THR A 35 -7.30 -2.09 -2.30
C THR A 35 -6.18 -1.83 -3.31
N ILE A 36 -6.32 -2.35 -4.53
CA ILE A 36 -5.34 -2.12 -5.60
C ILE A 36 -5.35 -0.64 -6.02
N ALA A 37 -6.53 -0.06 -6.26
CA ALA A 37 -6.68 1.35 -6.61
C ALA A 37 -6.11 2.28 -5.53
N GLN A 38 -6.46 2.03 -4.26
CA GLN A 38 -5.98 2.81 -3.11
C GLN A 38 -4.47 2.81 -3.00
N ASN A 39 -3.84 1.63 -3.11
CA ASN A 39 -2.38 1.53 -3.09
C ASN A 39 -1.74 2.19 -4.32
N LYS A 40 -2.36 2.09 -5.50
CA LYS A 40 -1.87 2.73 -6.73
C LYS A 40 -1.86 4.25 -6.59
N TYR A 41 -2.93 4.82 -6.04
CA TYR A 41 -3.00 6.26 -5.78
C TYR A 41 -2.03 6.69 -4.67
N TYR A 42 -2.03 6.00 -3.53
CA TYR A 42 -1.17 6.36 -2.40
C TYR A 42 0.32 6.31 -2.76
N PHE A 43 0.84 5.18 -3.24
CA PHE A 43 2.26 5.06 -3.56
C PHE A 43 2.65 5.70 -4.90
N GLY A 44 1.75 5.63 -5.89
CA GLY A 44 2.02 6.09 -7.25
C GLY A 44 1.89 7.60 -7.42
N VAL A 45 1.02 8.23 -6.63
CA VAL A 45 0.73 9.67 -6.71
C VAL A 45 1.15 10.37 -5.43
N VAL A 46 0.52 10.08 -4.28
CA VAL A 46 0.72 10.86 -3.04
C VAL A 46 2.17 10.81 -2.57
N VAL A 47 2.69 9.61 -2.27
CA VAL A 47 4.07 9.42 -1.82
C VAL A 47 5.06 9.88 -2.88
N LYS A 48 4.76 9.65 -4.17
CA LYS A 48 5.63 10.08 -5.27
C LYS A 48 5.76 11.62 -5.33
N HIS A 49 4.66 12.36 -5.25
CA HIS A 49 4.68 13.83 -5.30
C HIS A 49 5.44 14.40 -4.11
N ILE A 50 5.24 13.82 -2.92
CA ILE A 50 6.01 14.21 -1.73
C ILE A 50 7.49 13.95 -1.95
N ALA A 51 7.85 12.77 -2.46
CA ALA A 51 9.24 12.39 -2.73
C ALA A 51 9.91 13.34 -3.74
N ASP A 52 9.23 13.60 -4.86
CA ASP A 52 9.71 14.51 -5.89
C ASP A 52 9.87 15.95 -5.34
N PHE A 53 8.94 16.40 -4.48
CA PHE A 53 9.00 17.71 -3.84
C PHE A 53 10.17 17.88 -2.88
N ILE A 54 10.51 16.84 -2.11
CA ILE A 54 11.65 16.88 -1.17
C ILE A 54 12.99 16.49 -1.82
N GLY A 55 12.99 16.19 -3.13
CA GLY A 55 14.19 15.86 -3.91
C GLY A 55 14.67 14.42 -3.75
N LEU A 56 13.79 13.50 -3.35
CA LEU A 56 14.08 12.09 -3.10
C LEU A 56 13.47 11.22 -4.20
N ALA A 57 14.24 10.91 -5.26
CA ALA A 57 13.74 10.20 -6.44
C ALA A 57 13.89 8.66 -6.37
N HIS A 58 14.51 8.10 -5.32
CA HIS A 58 14.82 6.67 -5.27
C HIS A 58 13.76 5.83 -4.53
N LYS A 59 13.55 4.58 -4.96
CA LYS A 59 12.51 3.68 -4.42
C LYS A 59 12.67 3.41 -2.91
N PHE A 60 13.90 3.39 -2.41
CA PHE A 60 14.20 3.25 -0.98
C PHE A 60 13.65 4.42 -0.17
N GLU A 61 13.60 5.63 -0.74
CA GLU A 61 13.17 6.85 -0.06
C GLU A 61 11.64 6.99 -0.03
N LYS A 62 10.92 6.35 -0.96
CA LYS A 62 9.45 6.25 -0.88
C LYS A 62 8.98 5.48 0.35
N LEU A 63 9.74 4.45 0.76
CA LEU A 63 9.44 3.70 1.97
C LEU A 63 9.69 4.54 3.22
N GLU A 64 10.70 5.40 3.18
CA GLU A 64 10.99 6.37 4.25
C GLU A 64 9.83 7.36 4.44
N ILE A 65 9.32 7.94 3.35
CA ILE A 65 8.15 8.82 3.40
C ILE A 65 6.93 8.08 3.96
N HIS A 66 6.72 6.84 3.53
CA HIS A 66 5.64 6.01 4.07
C HIS A 66 5.80 5.79 5.58
N ASN A 67 7.01 5.54 6.08
CA ASN A 67 7.30 5.40 7.50
C ASN A 67 7.07 6.70 8.27
N GLN A 68 7.51 7.85 7.74
CA GLN A 68 7.26 9.16 8.34
C GLN A 68 5.77 9.49 8.42
N ILE A 69 5.00 9.14 7.38
CA ILE A 69 3.54 9.28 7.40
C ILE A 69 2.96 8.40 8.52
N LYS A 70 3.38 7.13 8.61
CA LYS A 70 2.92 6.25 9.69
C LYS A 70 3.24 6.80 11.08
N GLU A 71 4.44 7.34 11.28
CA GLU A 71 4.85 7.97 12.53
C GLU A 71 3.97 9.19 12.85
N TYR A 72 3.70 10.05 11.87
CA TYR A 72 2.84 11.22 12.03
C TYR A 72 1.42 10.83 12.48
N PHE A 73 0.83 9.80 11.87
CA PHE A 73 -0.51 9.30 12.22
C PHE A 73 -0.51 8.31 13.38
N ASN A 74 0.65 8.04 14.00
CA ASN A 74 0.83 7.04 15.06
C ASN A 74 0.27 5.64 14.68
N LEU A 75 0.59 5.20 13.45
CA LEU A 75 0.14 3.93 12.88
C LEU A 75 1.28 2.90 12.84
N GLU A 76 1.03 1.69 13.31
CA GLU A 76 1.96 0.57 13.14
C GLU A 76 1.97 0.09 11.67
N THR A 77 0.78 -0.01 11.09
CA THR A 77 0.57 -0.38 9.68
C THR A 77 -0.62 0.37 9.09
N THR A 78 -0.58 0.56 7.77
CA THR A 78 -1.71 1.09 7.00
C THR A 78 -2.61 -0.01 6.43
N THR A 79 -2.21 -1.29 6.57
CA THR A 79 -3.01 -2.43 6.08
C THR A 79 -4.29 -2.64 6.87
N ASP A 80 -4.31 -2.21 8.12
CA ASP A 80 -5.39 -2.50 9.05
C ASP A 80 -6.40 -1.36 9.11
N LEU A 81 -6.10 -0.24 8.44
CA LEU A 81 -7.00 0.89 8.30
C LEU A 81 -8.25 0.49 7.52
N GLU A 82 -9.41 0.87 8.05
CA GLU A 82 -10.63 0.83 7.28
C GLU A 82 -10.56 1.81 6.10
N VAL A 83 -11.43 1.59 5.12
CA VAL A 83 -11.47 2.40 3.89
C VAL A 83 -11.68 3.88 4.20
N GLY A 84 -12.56 4.19 5.15
CA GLY A 84 -12.83 5.56 5.59
C GLY A 84 -11.61 6.21 6.24
N GLU A 85 -10.90 5.48 7.09
CA GLU A 85 -9.69 5.95 7.79
C GLU A 85 -8.54 6.18 6.79
N PHE A 86 -8.33 5.26 5.86
CA PHE A 86 -7.32 5.41 4.81
C PHE A 86 -7.60 6.62 3.92
N LYS A 87 -8.88 6.86 3.59
CA LYS A 87 -9.32 8.05 2.85
C LYS A 87 -9.06 9.33 3.64
N ALA A 88 -9.44 9.37 4.92
CA ALA A 88 -9.22 10.53 5.79
C ALA A 88 -7.72 10.86 5.91
N MET A 89 -6.89 9.84 6.12
CA MET A 89 -5.43 9.98 6.16
C MET A 89 -4.88 10.62 4.88
N ILE A 90 -5.32 10.15 3.70
CA ILE A 90 -4.90 10.74 2.42
C ILE A 90 -5.31 12.20 2.29
N GLU A 91 -6.57 12.53 2.61
CA GLU A 91 -7.06 13.91 2.49
C GLU A 91 -6.33 14.85 3.43
N GLU A 92 -6.01 14.40 4.65
CA GLU A 92 -5.23 15.16 5.62
C GLU A 92 -3.80 15.41 5.13
N ILE A 93 -3.13 14.40 4.56
CA ILE A 93 -1.80 14.57 3.94
C ILE A 93 -1.87 15.63 2.83
N ARG A 94 -2.87 15.54 1.96
CA ARG A 94 -3.02 16.47 0.83
C ARG A 94 -3.27 17.89 1.31
N ALA A 95 -4.15 18.08 2.28
CA ALA A 95 -4.44 19.38 2.87
C ALA A 95 -3.19 19.97 3.54
N TRP A 96 -2.50 19.18 4.36
CA TRP A 96 -1.32 19.63 5.09
C TRP A 96 -0.20 20.09 4.15
N TYR A 97 0.13 19.32 3.12
CA TYR A 97 1.17 19.67 2.15
C TYR A 97 0.82 20.88 1.30
N LEU A 98 -0.45 21.06 0.95
CA LEU A 98 -0.91 22.24 0.25
C LEU A 98 -0.78 23.48 1.13
N GLU A 99 -1.28 23.41 2.37
CA GLU A 99 -1.31 24.55 3.30
C GLU A 99 0.09 24.96 3.78
N HIS A 100 0.93 24.00 4.16
CA HIS A 100 2.20 24.27 4.84
C HIS A 100 3.39 24.36 3.88
N ARG A 101 3.29 23.73 2.70
CA ARG A 101 4.42 23.59 1.77
C ARG A 101 4.10 24.06 0.36
N GLY A 102 2.85 24.45 0.08
CA GLY A 102 2.41 24.82 -1.26
C GLY A 102 2.45 23.66 -2.26
N LEU A 103 2.60 22.42 -1.78
CA LEU A 103 2.65 21.23 -2.64
C LEU A 103 1.22 20.76 -2.90
N TYR A 104 0.79 20.95 -4.14
CA TYR A 104 -0.46 20.38 -4.61
C TYR A 104 -0.28 18.92 -5.01
N ILE A 105 -1.09 18.05 -4.42
CA ILE A 105 -1.16 16.62 -4.73
C ILE A 105 -2.47 16.35 -5.49
N PRO A 106 -2.41 15.89 -6.76
CA PRO A 106 -3.59 15.70 -7.62
C PRO A 106 -4.59 14.71 -7.04
N LEU A 107 -5.87 14.90 -7.33
CA LEU A 107 -6.91 13.90 -7.08
C LEU A 107 -6.75 12.70 -8.03
N PRO A 108 -7.33 11.54 -7.70
CA PRO A 108 -7.38 10.40 -8.60
C PRO A 108 -7.96 10.72 -9.98
N ARG A 109 -9.02 11.54 -10.06
CA ARG A 109 -9.61 11.99 -11.33
C ARG A 109 -8.72 12.86 -12.20
N GLU A 110 -7.72 13.49 -11.60
CA GLU A 110 -6.75 14.33 -12.29
C GLU A 110 -5.54 13.51 -12.79
N CYS A 111 -5.52 12.21 -12.48
CA CYS A 111 -4.49 11.28 -12.92
C CYS A 111 -5.04 10.38 -14.04
N GLU A 112 -4.45 10.45 -15.23
CA GLU A 112 -4.87 9.71 -16.44
C GLU A 112 -5.12 8.21 -16.15
N ASP A 113 -4.24 7.59 -15.37
CA ASP A 113 -4.25 6.16 -15.03
C ASP A 113 -5.21 5.76 -13.87
N LEU A 114 -5.88 6.74 -13.25
CA LEU A 114 -6.71 6.54 -12.05
C LEU A 114 -8.10 7.15 -12.16
N ALA A 115 -8.40 7.90 -13.23
CA ALA A 115 -9.68 8.58 -13.37
C ALA A 115 -10.88 7.62 -13.26
N ASP A 116 -10.82 6.48 -13.95
CA ASP A 116 -11.87 5.45 -13.90
C ASP A 116 -11.94 4.70 -12.55
N LEU A 117 -10.91 4.85 -11.71
CA LEU A 117 -10.78 4.20 -10.41
C LEU A 117 -11.21 5.11 -9.25
N GLU A 118 -11.55 6.37 -9.49
CA GLU A 118 -11.99 7.32 -8.46
C GLU A 118 -13.17 6.76 -7.62
N LYS A 119 -14.11 6.07 -8.28
CA LYS A 119 -15.26 5.39 -7.63
C LYS A 119 -14.89 4.30 -6.61
N TYR A 120 -13.65 3.85 -6.62
CA TYR A 120 -13.13 2.87 -5.66
C TYR A 120 -12.24 3.52 -4.60
N LEU A 121 -11.92 4.81 -4.75
CA LEU A 121 -11.04 5.55 -3.88
C LEU A 121 -11.83 6.41 -2.89
N PHE A 122 -13.07 6.79 -3.24
CA PHE A 122 -13.91 7.69 -2.46
C PHE A 122 -15.36 7.24 -2.29
#